data_AF-A0A496QK71-F1
#
_entry.id   AF-A0A496QK71-F1
#
_cell.length_a   1.000
_cell.length_b   1.000
_cell.length_c   1.000
_cell.angle_alpha   90.00
_cell.angle_beta   90.00
_cell.angle_gamma   90.00
#
_symmetry.space_group_name_H-M   'P 1'
#
loop_
_entity.id
_entity.type
_entity.pdbx_description
1 polymer ?
#
loop_
_entity_poly.entity_id
_entity_poly.type
_entity_poly.pdbx_seq_one_letter_code
_entity_poly.pdbx_strand_id
1 'polypeptide(L)'
;LILDEFQEFYAINTAIYSEIQHLWDINKDQSQLNLICIGSVYSLINKIFQNSKEPLFGRADRILYLKPFSIMTISHILADYNRPEPATLFDWYVLTGGMPKYMDILATNTDGSFDDMIDFMVADYSPFLQEGKNLLIEEFGKEYGTYFSILELISMGKTGRSEIESIMERKIGGYLARLEDDYNLIERVRPINAKPSGRLLKYRLNDHFLKFWFRFIHRNWSAVEAGNFNYIKQVLKRDYQTYCGRLLERFFQDLFSLTGDYNRIGSYWDKKNLDEIDLVAINDLEKIIVMAEIKLNKERINMRILKEKSKHLLASFPNYKPMWLALGLEDVPSYLL
;
A
#
# COMPACT_ATOMS: atom_id res chain seq x y z
N LEU A 1 -21.81 -14.86 18.79
CA LEU A 1 -21.04 -15.93 18.13
C LEU A 1 -20.01 -15.27 17.23
N ILE A 2 -18.75 -15.65 17.37
CA ILE A 2 -17.67 -15.17 16.52
C ILE A 2 -17.17 -16.36 15.71
N LEU A 3 -17.11 -16.20 14.39
CA LEU A 3 -16.57 -17.18 13.46
C LEU A 3 -15.37 -16.54 12.76
N ASP A 4 -14.19 -17.03 13.08
CA ASP A 4 -12.94 -16.58 12.47
C ASP A 4 -12.66 -17.37 11.18
N GLU A 5 -11.99 -16.72 10.23
CA GLU A 5 -11.75 -17.22 8.87
C GLU A 5 -13.00 -17.84 8.22
N PHE A 6 -14.11 -17.10 8.27
CA PHE A 6 -15.43 -17.53 7.83
C PHE A 6 -15.49 -17.96 6.35
N GLN A 7 -14.57 -17.49 5.52
CA GLN A 7 -14.44 -17.90 4.13
C GLN A 7 -13.97 -19.35 3.95
N GLU A 8 -13.33 -19.96 4.96
CA GLU A 8 -12.79 -21.32 4.86
C GLU A 8 -13.88 -22.39 4.68
N PHE A 9 -15.13 -22.07 5.02
CA PHE A 9 -16.25 -22.95 4.71
C PHE A 9 -16.41 -23.21 3.20
N TYR A 10 -15.87 -22.37 2.31
CA TYR A 10 -15.80 -22.70 0.88
C TYR A 10 -14.98 -23.96 0.59
N ALA A 11 -13.88 -24.15 1.30
CA ALA A 11 -13.00 -25.31 1.10
C ALA A 11 -13.51 -26.54 1.86
N ILE A 12 -14.24 -26.34 2.96
CA ILE A 12 -14.69 -27.41 3.85
C ILE A 12 -16.11 -27.89 3.51
N ASN A 13 -17.11 -26.99 3.56
CA ASN A 13 -18.51 -27.31 3.30
C ASN A 13 -19.31 -26.02 2.98
N THR A 14 -19.58 -25.80 1.69
CA THR A 14 -20.31 -24.62 1.22
C THR A 14 -21.78 -24.57 1.65
N ALA A 15 -22.38 -25.71 2.04
CA ALA A 15 -23.78 -25.75 2.49
C ALA A 15 -24.04 -24.92 3.74
N ILE A 16 -23.00 -24.70 4.56
CA ILE A 16 -23.06 -23.92 5.81
C ILE A 16 -23.60 -22.51 5.56
N TYR A 17 -23.25 -21.87 4.44
CA TYR A 17 -23.76 -20.52 4.12
C TYR A 17 -25.29 -20.50 3.97
N SER A 18 -25.86 -21.52 3.30
CA SER A 18 -27.31 -21.67 3.12
C SER A 18 -28.01 -22.09 4.42
N GLU A 19 -27.37 -22.91 5.24
CA GLU A 19 -27.90 -23.29 6.56
C GLU A 19 -27.95 -22.08 7.50
N ILE A 20 -26.89 -21.27 7.54
CA ILE A 20 -26.86 -20.02 8.30
C ILE A 20 -27.93 -19.06 7.78
N GLN A 21 -28.09 -18.92 6.46
CA GLN A 21 -29.16 -18.11 5.87
C GLN A 21 -30.53 -18.52 6.43
N HIS A 22 -30.86 -19.81 6.33
CA HIS A 22 -32.15 -20.34 6.79
C HIS A 22 -32.37 -20.08 8.28
N LEU A 23 -31.37 -20.36 9.12
CA LEU A 23 -31.45 -20.12 10.56
C LEU A 23 -31.58 -18.63 10.89
N TRP A 24 -30.85 -17.77 10.18
CA TRP A 24 -30.90 -16.33 10.40
C TRP A 24 -32.28 -15.77 10.05
N ASP A 25 -32.82 -16.12 8.88
CA ASP A 25 -34.09 -15.59 8.41
C ASP A 25 -35.27 -15.97 9.31
N ILE A 26 -35.24 -17.17 9.93
CA ILE A 26 -36.29 -17.63 10.85
C ILE A 26 -36.18 -16.98 12.23
N ASN A 27 -34.95 -16.73 12.71
CA ASN A 27 -34.72 -16.42 14.13
C ASN A 27 -34.31 -14.97 14.41
N LYS A 28 -33.89 -14.18 13.41
CA LYS A 28 -33.26 -12.86 13.64
C LYS A 28 -34.09 -11.88 14.47
N ASP A 29 -35.43 -11.95 14.40
CA ASP A 29 -36.32 -11.01 15.10
C ASP A 29 -36.53 -11.38 16.58
N GLN A 30 -36.26 -12.63 16.96
CA GLN A 30 -36.41 -13.14 18.32
C GLN A 30 -35.07 -13.43 19.01
N SER A 31 -34.04 -13.67 18.21
CA SER A 31 -32.70 -13.99 18.68
C SER A 31 -32.01 -12.76 19.27
N GLN A 32 -31.33 -12.93 20.40
CA GLN A 32 -30.42 -11.93 20.97
C GLN A 32 -28.96 -12.17 20.55
N LEU A 33 -28.74 -13.00 19.53
CA LEU A 33 -27.41 -13.36 19.05
C LEU A 33 -26.83 -12.27 18.13
N ASN A 34 -25.65 -11.77 18.48
CA ASN A 34 -24.79 -11.07 17.53
C ASN A 34 -23.87 -12.08 16.84
N LEU A 35 -23.93 -12.15 15.51
CA LEU A 35 -23.01 -12.93 14.68
C LEU A 35 -21.91 -12.01 14.14
N ILE A 36 -20.66 -12.36 14.42
CA ILE A 36 -19.48 -11.67 13.90
C ILE A 36 -18.70 -12.68 13.06
N CYS A 37 -18.57 -12.40 11.77
CA CYS A 37 -17.75 -13.17 10.85
C CYS A 37 -16.49 -12.38 10.53
N ILE A 38 -15.33 -12.99 10.75
CA ILE A 38 -14.02 -12.42 10.45
C ILE A 38 -13.45 -13.20 9.26
N GLY A 39 -12.71 -12.50 8.39
CA GLY A 39 -12.02 -13.16 7.29
C GLY A 39 -10.93 -12.26 6.71
N SER A 40 -9.79 -12.87 6.41
CA SER A 40 -8.61 -12.22 5.83
C SER A 40 -8.73 -12.00 4.31
N VAL A 41 -9.50 -12.84 3.60
CA VAL A 41 -9.66 -12.74 2.14
C VAL A 41 -10.80 -11.79 1.75
N TYR A 42 -10.44 -10.53 1.50
CA TYR A 42 -11.37 -9.45 1.15
C TYR A 42 -12.36 -9.81 0.04
N SER A 43 -11.86 -10.39 -1.06
CA SER A 43 -12.65 -10.74 -2.23
C SER A 43 -13.72 -11.79 -1.91
N LEU A 44 -13.39 -12.79 -1.07
CA LEU A 44 -14.31 -13.84 -0.65
C LEU A 44 -15.34 -13.33 0.35
N ILE A 45 -14.94 -12.55 1.36
CA ILE A 45 -15.89 -11.96 2.32
C ILE A 45 -16.90 -11.05 1.60
N ASN A 46 -16.42 -10.23 0.65
CA ASN A 46 -17.32 -9.43 -0.17
C ASN A 46 -18.23 -10.27 -1.05
N LYS A 47 -17.71 -11.35 -1.65
CA LYS A 47 -18.56 -12.28 -2.40
C LYS A 47 -19.68 -12.82 -1.50
N ILE A 48 -19.34 -13.42 -0.36
CA ILE A 48 -20.29 -14.06 0.57
C ILE A 48 -21.45 -13.13 0.97
N PHE A 49 -21.15 -11.88 1.32
CA PHE A 49 -22.14 -10.97 1.90
C PHE A 49 -22.71 -9.92 0.93
N GLN A 50 -22.04 -9.63 -0.18
CA GLN A 50 -22.43 -8.55 -1.11
C GLN A 50 -22.75 -9.01 -2.53
N ASN A 51 -22.54 -10.28 -2.87
CA ASN A 51 -22.97 -10.79 -4.17
C ASN A 51 -24.42 -11.31 -4.11
N SER A 52 -25.31 -10.75 -4.94
CA SER A 52 -26.72 -11.14 -5.04
C SER A 52 -27.01 -12.63 -5.25
N LYS A 53 -26.00 -13.40 -5.70
CA LYS A 53 -26.10 -14.85 -5.91
C LYS A 53 -25.77 -15.68 -4.67
N GLU A 54 -25.19 -15.07 -3.64
CA GLU A 54 -24.73 -15.77 -2.44
C GLU A 54 -25.82 -15.83 -1.36
N PRO A 55 -25.91 -16.94 -0.59
CA PRO A 55 -26.93 -17.12 0.45
C PRO A 55 -27.02 -15.98 1.47
N LEU A 56 -25.87 -15.42 1.85
CA LEU A 56 -25.76 -14.40 2.90
C LEU A 56 -25.84 -12.98 2.36
N PHE A 57 -26.21 -12.81 1.09
CA PHE A 57 -26.42 -11.49 0.49
C PHE A 57 -27.40 -10.64 1.29
N GLY A 58 -27.00 -9.41 1.61
CA GLY A 58 -27.85 -8.42 2.28
C GLY A 58 -28.16 -8.72 3.75
N ARG A 59 -27.48 -9.70 4.36
CA ARG A 59 -27.71 -10.10 5.77
C ARG A 59 -26.68 -9.55 6.75
N ALA A 60 -25.61 -8.92 6.25
CA ALA A 60 -24.69 -8.18 7.10
C ALA A 60 -25.25 -6.78 7.38
N ASP A 61 -25.58 -6.50 8.64
CA ASP A 61 -25.99 -5.15 9.06
C ASP A 61 -24.84 -4.15 8.94
N ARG A 62 -23.61 -4.62 9.20
CA ARG A 62 -22.38 -3.85 9.15
C ARG A 62 -21.27 -4.70 8.55
N ILE A 63 -20.45 -4.07 7.71
CA ILE A 63 -19.21 -4.64 7.20
C ILE A 63 -18.10 -3.67 7.58
N LEU A 64 -17.17 -4.15 8.41
CA LEU A 64 -16.05 -3.38 8.92
C LEU A 64 -14.79 -3.82 8.18
N TYR A 65 -14.18 -2.90 7.45
CA TYR A 65 -12.89 -3.12 6.81
C TYR A 65 -11.80 -2.55 7.70
N LEU A 66 -11.07 -3.43 8.38
CA LEU A 66 -9.90 -3.03 9.16
C LEU A 66 -8.74 -2.76 8.20
N LYS A 67 -8.26 -1.52 8.24
CA LYS A 67 -7.10 -1.05 7.47
C LYS A 67 -5.89 -0.93 8.40
N PRO A 68 -4.66 -0.91 7.85
CA PRO A 68 -3.48 -0.48 8.59
C PRO A 68 -3.73 0.90 9.23
N PHE A 69 -2.99 1.21 10.29
CA PHE A 69 -3.06 2.50 10.95
C PHE A 69 -2.77 3.63 9.97
N SER A 70 -3.55 4.71 10.06
CA SER A 70 -3.30 5.92 9.29
C SER A 70 -2.03 6.60 9.78
N ILE A 71 -1.46 7.50 8.98
CA ILE A 71 -0.33 8.33 9.39
C ILE A 71 -0.62 9.06 10.71
N MET A 72 -1.87 9.53 10.90
CA MET A 72 -2.27 10.19 12.14
C MET A 72 -2.18 9.25 13.34
N THR A 73 -2.67 8.01 13.21
CA THR A 73 -2.57 7.02 14.27
C THR A 73 -1.12 6.64 14.56
N ILE A 74 -0.27 6.46 13.54
CA ILE A 74 1.16 6.20 13.73
C ILE A 74 1.80 7.38 14.50
N SER A 75 1.48 8.61 14.12
CA SER A 75 2.00 9.82 14.78
C SER A 75 1.58 9.90 16.26
N HIS A 76 0.35 9.56 16.61
CA HIS A 76 -0.09 9.51 18.00
C HIS A 76 0.65 8.43 18.80
N ILE A 77 0.78 7.23 18.24
CA ILE A 77 1.54 6.14 18.88
C ILE A 77 2.98 6.58 19.13
N LEU A 78 3.65 7.18 18.15
CA LEU A 78 5.02 7.65 18.30
C LEU A 78 5.15 8.80 19.32
N ALA A 79 4.15 9.67 19.42
CA ALA A 79 4.10 10.69 20.45
C ALA A 79 4.03 10.07 21.87
N ASP A 80 3.27 8.99 22.06
CA ASP A 80 3.22 8.24 23.33
C ASP A 80 4.59 7.64 23.70
N TYR A 81 5.42 7.33 22.71
CA TYR A 81 6.81 6.90 22.87
C TYR A 81 7.83 8.07 22.93
N ASN A 82 7.39 9.33 23.00
CA ASN A 82 8.23 10.54 22.95
C ASN A 82 9.12 10.63 21.69
N ARG A 83 8.59 10.24 20.53
CA ARG A 83 9.28 10.30 19.22
C ARG A 83 8.45 11.03 18.14
N PRO A 84 8.06 12.31 18.35
CA PRO A 84 7.14 13.02 17.46
C PRO A 84 7.80 13.53 16.17
N GLU A 85 9.07 13.21 15.91
CA GLU A 85 9.80 13.79 14.78
C GLU A 85 9.22 13.31 13.43
N PRO A 86 9.00 14.21 12.44
CA PRO A 86 8.51 13.82 11.12
C PRO A 86 9.35 12.76 10.39
N ALA A 87 10.66 12.78 10.60
CA ALA A 87 11.57 11.79 10.03
C ALA A 87 11.30 10.40 10.62
N THR A 88 11.17 10.30 11.95
CA THR A 88 10.81 9.06 12.64
C THR A 88 9.44 8.56 12.17
N LEU A 89 8.43 9.43 12.11
CA LEU A 89 7.10 9.07 11.57
C LEU A 89 7.19 8.49 10.16
N PHE A 90 7.98 9.12 9.28
CA PHE A 90 8.17 8.64 7.92
C PHE A 90 8.88 7.28 7.87
N ASP A 91 9.93 7.06 8.66
CA ASP A 91 10.63 5.78 8.72
C ASP A 91 9.70 4.64 9.18
N TRP A 92 8.89 4.87 10.22
CA TRP A 92 7.90 3.92 10.68
C TRP A 92 6.83 3.63 9.62
N TYR A 93 6.35 4.66 8.91
CA TYR A 93 5.43 4.49 7.78
C TYR A 93 6.06 3.68 6.63
N VAL A 94 7.34 3.92 6.32
CA VAL A 94 8.08 3.24 5.25
C VAL A 94 8.27 1.76 5.55
N LEU A 95 8.59 1.41 6.80
CA LEU A 95 8.90 0.03 7.18
C LEU A 95 7.64 -0.80 7.49
N THR A 96 6.63 -0.19 8.11
CA THR A 96 5.45 -0.92 8.62
C THR A 96 4.19 -0.70 7.78
N GLY A 97 4.08 0.42 7.06
CA GLY A 97 2.84 0.83 6.42
C GLY A 97 1.66 1.03 7.39
N GLY A 98 1.94 1.15 8.70
CA GLY A 98 0.91 1.22 9.74
C GLY A 98 0.37 -0.14 10.17
N MET A 99 0.96 -1.26 9.74
CA MET A 99 0.53 -2.59 10.18
C MET A 99 0.78 -2.78 11.68
N PRO A 100 -0.26 -3.00 12.50
CA PRO A 100 -0.11 -3.05 13.96
C PRO A 100 0.91 -4.10 14.43
N LYS A 101 0.91 -5.30 13.82
CA LYS A 101 1.87 -6.39 14.11
C LYS A 101 3.31 -5.92 13.96
N TYR A 102 3.65 -5.25 12.87
CA TYR A 102 5.04 -4.82 12.60
C TYR A 102 5.44 -3.65 13.48
N MET A 103 4.51 -2.74 13.78
CA MET A 103 4.76 -1.67 14.73
C MET A 103 5.05 -2.21 16.13
N ASP A 104 4.25 -3.16 16.63
CA ASP A 104 4.44 -3.78 17.94
C ASP A 104 5.78 -4.52 18.06
N ILE A 105 6.14 -5.30 17.02
CA ILE A 105 7.43 -6.01 16.97
C ILE A 105 8.59 -5.00 17.04
N LEU A 106 8.57 -3.93 16.25
CA LEU A 106 9.65 -2.95 16.26
C LEU A 106 9.68 -2.14 17.57
N ALA A 107 8.52 -1.72 18.09
CA ALA A 107 8.44 -0.95 19.34
C ALA A 107 8.96 -1.75 20.54
N THR A 108 8.74 -3.07 20.55
CA THR A 108 9.15 -3.95 21.65
C THR A 108 10.63 -4.31 21.60
N ASN A 109 11.21 -4.40 20.40
CA ASN A 109 12.55 -4.97 20.21
C ASN A 109 13.63 -3.96 19.81
N THR A 110 13.29 -2.68 19.66
CA THR A 110 14.22 -1.66 19.16
C THR A 110 14.09 -0.35 19.94
N ASP A 111 15.10 0.51 19.86
CA ASP A 111 15.04 1.90 20.30
C ASP A 111 14.25 2.81 19.33
N GLY A 112 13.61 2.22 18.31
CA GLY A 112 12.81 2.88 17.29
C GLY A 112 13.55 3.88 16.39
N SER A 113 14.87 3.98 16.52
CA SER A 113 15.69 4.65 15.52
C SER A 113 15.72 3.84 14.24
N PHE A 114 15.90 4.53 13.11
CA PHE A 114 15.96 3.87 11.81
C PHE A 114 17.04 2.79 11.73
N ASP A 115 18.26 3.11 12.18
CA ASP A 115 19.39 2.16 12.13
C ASP A 115 19.11 0.90 12.96
N ASP A 116 18.54 1.03 14.16
CA ASP A 116 18.23 -0.11 15.03
C ASP A 116 17.06 -0.94 14.48
N MET A 117 16.01 -0.30 13.96
CA MET A 117 14.91 -1.00 13.28
C MET A 117 15.41 -1.83 12.10
N ILE A 118 16.26 -1.25 11.24
CA ILE A 118 16.84 -1.99 10.13
C ILE A 118 17.71 -3.13 10.61
N ASP A 119 18.58 -2.86 11.59
CA ASP A 119 19.49 -3.86 12.14
C ASP A 119 18.73 -5.05 12.71
N PHE A 120 17.61 -4.81 13.41
CA PHE A 120 16.70 -5.85 13.88
C PHE A 120 15.99 -6.58 12.73
N MET A 121 15.47 -5.87 11.73
CA MET A 121 14.74 -6.47 10.60
C MET A 121 15.59 -7.43 9.76
N VAL A 122 16.91 -7.22 9.70
CA VAL A 122 17.84 -8.07 8.95
C VAL A 122 18.80 -8.84 9.85
N ALA A 123 18.56 -8.89 11.15
CA ALA A 123 19.34 -9.70 12.08
C ALA A 123 19.12 -11.20 11.85
N ASP A 124 20.09 -12.01 12.31
CA ASP A 124 19.91 -13.45 12.38
C ASP A 124 18.67 -13.80 13.22
N TYR A 125 17.90 -14.79 12.78
CA TYR A 125 16.62 -15.19 13.36
C TYR A 125 15.53 -14.11 13.44
N SER A 126 15.69 -12.96 12.76
CA SER A 126 14.64 -11.93 12.73
C SER A 126 13.34 -12.47 12.13
N PRO A 127 12.17 -12.23 12.77
CA PRO A 127 10.90 -12.72 12.25
C PRO A 127 10.58 -12.17 10.86
N PHE A 128 11.11 -11.00 10.53
CA PHE A 128 10.90 -10.33 9.24
C PHE A 128 11.54 -11.06 8.05
N LEU A 129 12.56 -11.89 8.27
CA LEU A 129 13.26 -12.59 7.18
C LEU A 129 12.32 -13.57 6.46
N GLN A 130 11.59 -14.39 7.20
CA GLN A 130 10.68 -15.40 6.63
C GLN A 130 9.26 -14.87 6.43
N GLU A 131 8.87 -13.80 7.11
CA GLU A 131 7.50 -13.27 7.11
C GLU A 131 6.92 -13.12 5.70
N GLY A 132 7.61 -12.43 4.78
CA GLY A 132 7.08 -12.23 3.42
C GLY A 132 6.88 -13.53 2.63
N LYS A 133 7.69 -14.55 2.91
CA LYS A 133 7.54 -15.89 2.32
C LYS A 133 6.35 -16.62 2.94
N ASN A 134 6.24 -16.58 4.26
CA ASN A 134 5.17 -17.24 5.02
C ASN A 134 3.79 -16.69 4.64
N LEU A 135 3.68 -15.37 4.46
CA LEU A 135 2.42 -14.72 4.07
C LEU A 135 1.92 -15.09 2.69
N LEU A 136 2.81 -15.46 1.75
CA LEU A 136 2.48 -15.53 0.33
C LEU A 136 2.58 -16.92 -0.28
N ILE A 137 3.38 -17.83 0.30
CA ILE A 137 3.55 -19.17 -0.29
C ILE A 137 2.27 -19.98 -0.23
N GLU A 138 1.55 -19.95 0.90
CA GLU A 138 0.30 -20.70 1.06
C GLU A 138 -0.75 -20.20 0.07
N GLU A 139 -0.85 -18.87 -0.08
CA GLU A 139 -1.76 -18.20 -1.03
C GLU A 139 -1.46 -18.54 -2.50
N PHE A 140 -0.19 -18.55 -2.92
CA PHE A 140 0.17 -18.70 -4.32
C PHE A 140 0.32 -20.14 -4.80
N GLY A 141 0.49 -21.09 -3.86
CA GLY A 141 0.69 -22.50 -4.16
C GLY A 141 1.83 -22.76 -5.16
N LYS A 142 1.59 -23.61 -6.15
CA LYS A 142 2.63 -24.06 -7.11
C LYS A 142 3.17 -22.95 -8.03
N GLU A 143 2.43 -21.85 -8.20
CA GLU A 143 2.83 -20.76 -9.09
C GLU A 143 3.64 -19.65 -8.40
N TYR A 144 3.97 -19.81 -7.11
CA TYR A 144 4.59 -18.77 -6.26
C TYR A 144 5.80 -18.08 -6.90
N GLY A 145 6.68 -18.83 -7.58
CA GLY A 145 7.89 -18.27 -8.19
C GLY A 145 7.59 -17.19 -9.23
N THR A 146 6.52 -17.35 -10.03
CA THR A 146 6.14 -16.33 -11.03
C THR A 146 5.61 -15.07 -10.37
N TYR A 147 4.77 -15.23 -9.35
CA TYR A 147 4.25 -14.11 -8.58
C TYR A 147 5.36 -13.35 -7.88
N PHE A 148 6.28 -14.06 -7.22
CA PHE A 148 7.41 -13.45 -6.53
C PHE A 148 8.31 -12.66 -7.48
N SER A 149 8.60 -13.18 -8.68
CA SER A 149 9.35 -12.43 -9.69
C SER A 149 8.64 -11.15 -10.13
N ILE A 150 7.30 -11.16 -10.28
CA ILE A 150 6.54 -9.95 -10.62
C ILE A 150 6.60 -8.93 -9.47
N LEU A 151 6.38 -9.36 -8.24
CA LEU A 151 6.39 -8.50 -7.05
C LEU A 151 7.78 -7.92 -6.79
N GLU A 152 8.84 -8.71 -6.99
CA GLU A 152 10.24 -8.24 -6.92
C GLU A 152 10.52 -7.16 -7.97
N LEU A 153 10.09 -7.36 -9.22
CA LEU A 153 10.26 -6.35 -10.27
C LEU A 153 9.51 -5.06 -9.93
N ILE A 154 8.27 -5.15 -9.43
CA ILE A 154 7.49 -3.98 -8.98
C ILE A 154 8.18 -3.27 -7.81
N SER A 155 8.70 -4.01 -6.82
CA SER A 155 9.43 -3.44 -5.68
C SER A 155 10.71 -2.72 -6.13
N MET A 156 11.32 -3.19 -7.22
CA MET A 156 12.46 -2.55 -7.88
C MET A 156 12.10 -1.37 -8.77
N GLY A 157 10.81 -1.08 -8.91
CA GLY A 157 10.29 0.05 -9.65
C GLY A 157 9.98 -0.21 -11.11
N LYS A 158 9.98 -1.48 -11.53
CA LYS A 158 9.50 -1.95 -12.83
C LYS A 158 7.98 -2.06 -12.77
N THR A 159 7.30 -0.98 -13.13
CA THR A 159 5.87 -0.80 -12.84
C THR A 159 5.00 -0.88 -14.08
N GLY A 160 5.58 -0.86 -15.28
CA GLY A 160 4.82 -1.00 -16.53
C GLY A 160 4.65 -2.47 -16.92
N ARG A 161 3.45 -2.88 -17.35
CA ARG A 161 3.21 -4.26 -17.84
C ARG A 161 4.24 -4.69 -18.89
N SER A 162 4.46 -3.86 -19.91
CA SER A 162 5.39 -4.18 -21.01
C SER A 162 6.84 -4.29 -20.53
N GLU A 163 7.23 -3.50 -19.53
CA GLU A 163 8.56 -3.57 -18.93
C GLU A 163 8.75 -4.89 -18.17
N ILE A 164 7.76 -5.30 -17.37
CA ILE A 164 7.81 -6.57 -16.63
C ILE A 164 7.75 -7.76 -17.60
N GLU A 165 6.85 -7.76 -18.59
CA GLU A 165 6.77 -8.81 -19.63
C GLU A 165 8.08 -8.94 -20.41
N SER A 166 8.77 -7.82 -20.68
CA SER A 166 10.05 -7.82 -21.39
C SER A 166 11.18 -8.44 -20.56
N ILE A 167 11.21 -8.21 -19.25
CA ILE A 167 12.26 -8.75 -18.37
C ILE A 167 12.02 -10.23 -18.10
N MET A 168 10.76 -10.63 -17.92
CA MET A 168 10.40 -12.02 -17.64
C MET A 168 10.25 -12.88 -18.89
N GLU A 169 10.34 -12.28 -20.08
CA GLU A 169 10.16 -12.93 -21.38
C GLU A 169 8.85 -13.74 -21.50
N ARG A 170 7.79 -13.29 -20.82
CA ARG A 170 6.49 -13.97 -20.79
C ARG A 170 5.33 -13.03 -20.58
N LYS A 171 4.14 -13.47 -21.01
CA LYS A 171 2.88 -12.77 -20.72
C LYS A 171 2.48 -12.94 -19.26
N ILE A 172 2.20 -11.82 -18.59
CA ILE A 172 1.85 -11.81 -17.16
C ILE A 172 0.45 -11.26 -16.86
N GLY A 173 -0.37 -11.02 -17.89
CA GLY A 173 -1.68 -10.39 -17.72
C GLY A 173 -2.60 -11.11 -16.72
N GLY A 174 -2.65 -12.44 -16.75
CA GLY A 174 -3.41 -13.23 -15.79
C GLY A 174 -2.86 -13.13 -14.36
N TYR A 175 -1.53 -13.16 -14.20
CA TYR A 175 -0.88 -13.01 -12.89
C TYR A 175 -1.14 -11.63 -12.28
N LEU A 176 -1.04 -10.56 -13.08
CA LEU A 176 -1.36 -9.20 -12.63
C LEU A 176 -2.83 -9.06 -12.22
N ALA A 177 -3.75 -9.69 -12.94
CA ALA A 177 -5.15 -9.69 -12.58
C ALA A 177 -5.36 -10.39 -11.23
N ARG A 178 -4.80 -11.58 -11.00
CA ARG A 178 -4.92 -12.26 -9.70
C ARG A 178 -4.26 -11.49 -8.55
N LEU A 179 -3.08 -10.91 -8.77
CA LEU A 179 -2.39 -10.08 -7.77
C LEU A 179 -3.20 -8.86 -7.33
N GLU A 180 -4.03 -8.31 -8.21
CA GLU A 180 -4.87 -7.15 -7.94
C GLU A 180 -6.26 -7.55 -7.41
N ASP A 181 -6.95 -8.40 -8.16
CA ASP A 181 -8.37 -8.68 -7.95
C ASP A 181 -8.59 -9.75 -6.85
N ASP A 182 -7.71 -10.76 -6.77
CA ASP A 182 -7.86 -11.88 -5.84
C ASP A 182 -7.08 -11.63 -4.54
N TYR A 183 -5.79 -11.31 -4.67
CA TYR A 183 -4.87 -11.16 -3.53
C TYR A 183 -4.76 -9.72 -2.99
N ASN A 184 -5.21 -8.71 -3.75
CA ASN A 184 -5.11 -7.30 -3.38
C ASN A 184 -3.70 -6.83 -2.96
N LEU A 185 -2.66 -7.43 -3.54
CA LEU A 185 -1.25 -7.13 -3.25
C LEU A 185 -0.70 -5.99 -4.09
N ILE A 186 -1.31 -5.76 -5.25
CA ILE A 186 -0.96 -4.66 -6.14
C ILE A 186 -2.20 -3.86 -6.54
N GLU A 187 -1.97 -2.63 -6.98
CA GLU A 187 -2.99 -1.77 -7.56
C GLU A 187 -2.52 -1.16 -8.89
N ARG A 188 -3.49 -0.80 -9.74
CA ARG A 188 -3.25 0.00 -10.96
C ARG A 188 -3.28 1.49 -10.62
N VAL A 189 -2.13 2.13 -10.72
CA VAL A 189 -2.01 3.59 -10.58
C VAL A 189 -2.09 4.23 -11.96
N ARG A 190 -2.92 5.25 -12.10
CA ARG A 190 -3.10 6.03 -13.33
C ARG A 190 -2.72 7.50 -13.06
N PRO A 191 -2.26 8.25 -14.08
CA PRO A 191 -2.06 9.68 -13.89
C PRO A 191 -3.40 10.33 -13.57
N ILE A 192 -3.40 11.39 -12.77
CA ILE A 192 -4.61 11.97 -12.19
C ILE A 192 -5.63 12.46 -13.24
N ASN A 193 -5.18 12.79 -14.46
CA ASN A 193 -6.01 13.20 -15.58
C ASN A 193 -6.36 12.05 -16.55
N ALA A 194 -6.11 10.79 -16.17
CA ALA A 194 -6.43 9.64 -17.00
C ALA A 194 -7.94 9.55 -17.26
N LYS A 195 -8.29 9.35 -18.52
CA LYS A 195 -9.66 8.99 -18.90
C LYS A 195 -9.99 7.57 -18.40
N PRO A 196 -11.27 7.23 -18.14
CA PRO A 196 -11.66 5.88 -17.72
C PRO A 196 -11.14 4.75 -18.62
N SER A 197 -11.07 4.98 -19.93
CA SER A 197 -10.54 4.05 -20.95
C SER A 197 -9.02 4.14 -21.19
N GLY A 198 -8.32 4.95 -20.39
CA GLY A 198 -6.88 5.16 -20.52
C GLY A 198 -6.08 3.87 -20.28
N ARG A 199 -5.18 3.56 -21.21
CA ARG A 199 -4.25 2.41 -21.11
C ARG A 199 -2.93 2.73 -20.42
N LEU A 200 -2.67 4.02 -20.14
CA LEU A 200 -1.47 4.44 -19.41
C LEU A 200 -1.70 4.18 -17.92
N LEU A 201 -1.07 3.12 -17.42
CA LEU A 201 -1.10 2.74 -16.01
C LEU A 201 0.24 2.14 -15.60
N LYS A 202 0.52 2.23 -14.31
CA LYS A 202 1.64 1.60 -13.61
C LYS A 202 1.06 0.67 -12.55
N TYR A 203 1.80 -0.34 -12.14
CA TYR A 203 1.47 -1.20 -11.00
C TYR A 203 2.27 -0.78 -9.78
N ARG A 204 1.63 -0.80 -8.61
CA ARG A 204 2.25 -0.50 -7.32
C ARG A 204 1.90 -1.60 -6.33
N LEU A 205 2.86 -1.98 -5.50
CA LEU A 205 2.65 -2.84 -4.33
C LEU A 205 1.90 -2.07 -3.24
N ASN A 206 0.82 -2.65 -2.73
CA ASN A 206 -0.04 -2.02 -1.74
C ASN A 206 0.61 -2.00 -0.36
N ASP A 207 1.20 -3.13 0.05
CA ASP A 207 1.81 -3.35 1.35
C ASP A 207 3.27 -2.86 1.39
N HIS A 208 3.60 -2.03 2.38
CA HIS A 208 4.93 -1.42 2.51
C HIS A 208 5.98 -2.40 3.00
N PHE A 209 5.60 -3.30 3.92
CA PHE A 209 6.50 -4.33 4.42
C PHE A 209 6.86 -5.30 3.30
N LEU A 210 5.89 -5.79 2.52
CA LEU A 210 6.18 -6.68 1.38
C LEU A 210 7.04 -5.97 0.34
N LYS A 211 6.79 -4.69 0.07
CA LYS A 211 7.65 -3.90 -0.83
C LYS A 211 9.09 -3.83 -0.33
N PHE A 212 9.29 -3.57 0.97
CA PHE A 212 10.61 -3.60 1.61
C PHE A 212 11.24 -4.99 1.51
N TRP A 213 10.49 -6.03 1.89
CA TRP A 213 10.92 -7.41 1.93
C TRP A 213 11.37 -7.91 0.55
N PHE A 214 10.57 -7.67 -0.49
CA PHE A 214 10.97 -8.03 -1.86
C PHE A 214 12.21 -7.27 -2.33
N ARG A 215 12.32 -5.98 -1.97
CA ARG A 215 13.41 -5.12 -2.43
C ARG A 215 14.76 -5.47 -1.80
N PHE A 216 14.77 -5.82 -0.51
CA PHE A 216 15.99 -5.94 0.28
C PHE A 216 16.25 -7.34 0.82
N ILE A 217 15.22 -8.11 1.18
CA ILE A 217 15.37 -9.44 1.79
C ILE A 217 15.31 -10.51 0.70
N HIS A 218 14.18 -10.65 0.00
CA HIS A 218 13.98 -11.68 -1.03
C HIS A 218 15.03 -11.60 -2.14
N ARG A 219 15.27 -10.40 -2.67
CA ARG A 219 16.27 -10.19 -3.72
C ARG A 219 17.68 -10.63 -3.32
N ASN A 220 17.99 -10.58 -2.02
CA ASN A 220 19.28 -10.98 -1.47
C ASN A 220 19.15 -12.30 -0.67
N TRP A 221 18.21 -13.18 -1.04
CA TRP A 221 17.92 -14.40 -0.29
C TRP A 221 19.14 -15.30 -0.11
N SER A 222 20.02 -15.38 -1.11
CA SER A 222 21.27 -16.13 -1.01
C SER A 222 22.19 -15.61 0.10
N ALA A 223 22.19 -14.30 0.36
CA ALA A 223 22.92 -13.72 1.48
C ALA A 223 22.25 -14.04 2.82
N VAL A 224 20.91 -14.11 2.87
CA VAL A 224 20.16 -14.58 4.05
C VAL A 224 20.53 -16.03 4.36
N GLU A 225 20.49 -16.92 3.36
CA GLU A 225 20.83 -18.35 3.51
C GLU A 225 22.29 -18.58 3.93
N ALA A 226 23.19 -17.72 3.47
CA ALA A 226 24.61 -17.75 3.86
C ALA A 226 24.90 -17.07 5.22
N GLY A 227 23.89 -16.50 5.88
CA GLY A 227 24.06 -15.73 7.12
C GLY A 227 24.84 -14.42 6.95
N ASN A 228 24.96 -13.90 5.73
CA ASN A 228 25.71 -12.68 5.41
C ASN A 228 24.83 -11.43 5.56
N PHE A 229 24.33 -11.18 6.78
CA PHE A 229 23.45 -10.05 7.07
C PHE A 229 24.12 -8.69 6.91
N ASN A 230 25.44 -8.61 7.11
CA ASN A 230 26.22 -7.38 6.86
C ASN A 230 26.14 -6.93 5.40
N TYR A 231 26.14 -7.86 4.45
CA TYR A 231 25.93 -7.54 3.03
C TYR A 231 24.56 -6.90 2.81
N ILE A 232 23.50 -7.46 3.40
CA ILE A 232 22.13 -6.94 3.28
C ILE A 232 22.05 -5.52 3.86
N LYS A 233 22.64 -5.29 5.05
CA LYS A 233 22.72 -3.95 5.66
C LYS A 233 23.40 -2.94 4.75
N GLN A 234 24.51 -3.31 4.11
CA GLN A 234 25.21 -2.42 3.17
C GLN A 234 24.37 -2.10 1.93
N VAL A 235 23.70 -3.10 1.34
CA VAL A 235 22.79 -2.90 0.20
C VAL A 235 21.64 -1.98 0.59
N LEU A 236 21.05 -2.19 1.77
CA LEU A 236 19.96 -1.38 2.27
C LEU A 236 20.41 0.07 2.48
N LYS A 237 21.49 0.32 3.23
CA LYS A 237 22.02 1.68 3.46
C LYS A 237 22.33 2.41 2.15
N ARG A 238 22.87 1.71 1.14
CA ARG A 238 23.14 2.28 -0.19
C ARG A 238 21.87 2.69 -0.93
N ASP A 239 20.85 1.84 -0.91
CA ASP A 239 19.66 1.99 -1.77
C ASP A 239 18.47 2.66 -1.06
N TYR A 240 18.50 2.82 0.26
CA TYR A 240 17.38 3.30 1.09
C TYR A 240 16.86 4.67 0.66
N GLN A 241 17.76 5.61 0.38
CA GLN A 241 17.35 6.96 -0.04
C GLN A 241 16.52 6.94 -1.34
N THR A 242 16.90 6.08 -2.29
CA THR A 242 16.15 5.92 -3.55
C THR A 242 14.83 5.19 -3.33
N TYR A 243 14.84 4.19 -2.44
CA TYR A 243 13.64 3.46 -2.04
C TYR A 243 12.59 4.38 -1.39
N CYS A 244 13.04 5.29 -0.53
CA CYS A 244 12.20 6.24 0.18
C CYS A 244 11.53 7.28 -0.72
N GLY A 245 12.17 7.71 -1.82
CA GLY A 245 11.63 8.77 -2.68
C GLY A 245 10.17 8.53 -3.06
N ARG A 246 9.86 7.37 -3.64
CA ARG A 246 8.49 7.01 -4.05
C ARG A 246 7.52 6.79 -2.88
N LEU A 247 8.04 6.42 -1.71
CA LEU A 247 7.22 6.27 -0.51
C LEU A 247 6.91 7.62 0.13
N LEU A 248 7.81 8.59 0.00
CA LEU A 248 7.60 9.97 0.42
C LEU A 248 6.49 10.63 -0.41
N GLU A 249 6.47 10.37 -1.72
CA GLU A 249 5.36 10.79 -2.58
C GLU A 249 4.02 10.27 -2.08
N ARG A 250 3.94 8.97 -1.76
CA ARG A 250 2.73 8.34 -1.19
C ARG A 250 2.38 8.90 0.19
N PHE A 251 3.38 9.11 1.03
CA PHE A 251 3.22 9.67 2.37
C PHE A 251 2.53 11.05 2.31
N PHE A 252 2.95 11.92 1.39
CA PHE A 252 2.26 13.20 1.19
C PHE A 252 0.89 13.07 0.55
N GLN A 253 0.66 12.10 -0.36
CA GLN A 253 -0.70 11.82 -0.86
C GLN A 253 -1.64 11.41 0.27
N ASP A 254 -1.18 10.59 1.20
CA ASP A 254 -1.94 10.16 2.37
C ASP A 254 -2.16 11.34 3.34
N LEU A 255 -1.15 12.18 3.59
CA LEU A 255 -1.30 13.41 4.39
C LEU A 255 -2.32 14.38 3.80
N PHE A 256 -2.27 14.63 2.49
CA PHE A 256 -3.26 15.47 1.80
C PHE A 256 -4.67 14.87 1.86
N SER A 257 -4.78 13.53 1.90
CA SER A 257 -6.06 12.86 2.02
C SER A 257 -6.67 13.04 3.41
N LEU A 258 -5.84 13.18 4.45
CA LEU A 258 -6.28 13.42 5.83
C LEU A 258 -6.89 14.81 6.02
N THR A 259 -6.51 15.82 5.22
CA THR A 259 -7.06 17.17 5.38
C THR A 259 -8.53 17.26 4.99
N GLY A 260 -8.99 16.37 4.10
CA GLY A 260 -10.37 16.37 3.60
C GLY A 260 -10.69 17.48 2.59
N ASP A 261 -9.70 18.30 2.21
CA ASP A 261 -9.92 19.46 1.33
C ASP A 261 -9.99 19.11 -0.16
N TYR A 262 -9.59 17.90 -0.55
CA TYR A 262 -9.44 17.50 -1.95
C TYR A 262 -10.22 16.24 -2.26
N ASN A 263 -10.99 16.26 -3.35
CA ASN A 263 -11.78 15.11 -3.77
C ASN A 263 -10.99 14.16 -4.70
N ARG A 264 -9.84 14.58 -5.21
CA ARG A 264 -8.93 13.75 -6.03
C ARG A 264 -7.49 14.05 -5.67
N ILE A 265 -6.74 13.00 -5.31
CA ILE A 265 -5.31 13.08 -4.98
C ILE A 265 -4.58 11.97 -5.75
N GLY A 266 -3.40 12.27 -6.28
CA GLY A 266 -2.56 11.30 -6.97
C GLY A 266 -1.33 11.95 -7.58
N SER A 267 -0.73 11.30 -8.58
CA SER A 267 0.42 11.84 -9.33
C SER A 267 0.03 12.09 -10.78
N TYR A 268 0.88 12.81 -11.51
CA TYR A 268 0.76 12.96 -12.96
C TYR A 268 2.03 12.48 -13.65
N TRP A 269 1.88 11.76 -14.75
CA TRP A 269 2.96 11.46 -15.69
C TRP A 269 2.41 11.33 -17.10
N ASP A 270 3.21 11.71 -18.09
CA ASP A 270 2.88 11.53 -19.50
C ASP A 270 3.34 10.16 -20.05
N LYS A 271 2.99 9.85 -21.30
CA LYS A 271 3.34 8.55 -21.91
C LYS A 271 4.85 8.34 -22.05
N LYS A 272 5.63 9.42 -22.17
CA LYS A 272 7.08 9.37 -22.34
C LYS A 272 7.84 9.51 -21.02
N ASN A 273 7.12 9.69 -19.90
CA ASN A 273 7.66 10.11 -18.59
C ASN A 273 8.61 11.32 -18.69
N LEU A 274 8.32 12.27 -19.59
CA LEU A 274 9.06 13.53 -19.69
C LEU A 274 8.58 14.54 -18.64
N ASP A 275 7.27 14.60 -18.45
CA ASP A 275 6.63 15.40 -17.41
C ASP A 275 6.09 14.46 -16.35
N GLU A 276 6.62 14.58 -15.13
CA GLU A 276 6.16 13.86 -13.94
C GLU A 276 6.01 14.86 -12.79
N ILE A 277 4.87 14.80 -12.11
CA ILE A 277 4.52 15.59 -10.93
C ILE A 277 4.13 14.62 -9.83
N ASP A 278 4.87 14.67 -8.75
CA ASP A 278 4.84 13.71 -7.64
C ASP A 278 3.47 13.69 -6.94
N LEU A 279 2.91 14.87 -6.68
CA LEU A 279 1.62 15.06 -6.06
C LEU A 279 0.79 16.08 -6.83
N VAL A 280 -0.47 15.71 -7.10
CA VAL A 280 -1.52 16.58 -7.58
C VAL A 280 -2.74 16.37 -6.70
N ALA A 281 -3.27 17.44 -6.12
CA ALA A 281 -4.48 17.43 -5.33
C ALA A 281 -5.49 18.42 -5.93
N ILE A 282 -6.72 17.97 -6.16
CA ILE A 282 -7.75 18.74 -6.85
C ILE A 282 -8.97 18.88 -5.94
N ASN A 283 -9.44 20.12 -5.82
CA ASN A 283 -10.74 20.45 -5.26
C ASN A 283 -11.63 20.95 -6.41
N ASP A 284 -12.55 20.09 -6.85
CA ASP A 284 -13.46 20.36 -7.97
C ASP A 284 -14.56 21.38 -7.61
N LEU A 285 -14.87 21.57 -6.32
CA LEU A 285 -15.86 22.55 -5.85
C LEU A 285 -15.27 23.96 -5.90
N GLU A 286 -14.08 24.15 -5.34
CA GLU A 286 -13.38 25.44 -5.29
C GLU A 286 -12.58 25.74 -6.55
N LYS A 287 -12.50 24.77 -7.48
CA LYS A 287 -11.68 24.86 -8.69
C LYS A 287 -10.22 25.15 -8.38
N ILE A 288 -9.64 24.41 -7.43
CA ILE A 288 -8.23 24.51 -7.05
C ILE A 288 -7.49 23.26 -7.53
N ILE A 289 -6.27 23.45 -8.04
CA ILE A 289 -5.34 22.37 -8.35
C ILE A 289 -3.99 22.68 -7.70
N VAL A 290 -3.62 21.86 -6.72
CA VAL A 290 -2.29 21.89 -6.10
C VAL A 290 -1.40 20.89 -6.83
N MET A 291 -0.19 21.30 -7.18
CA MET A 291 0.83 20.46 -7.77
C MET A 291 2.11 20.61 -6.95
N ALA A 292 2.73 19.50 -6.55
CA ALA A 292 3.93 19.53 -5.75
C ALA A 292 5.01 18.60 -6.29
N GLU A 293 6.25 19.04 -6.12
CA GLU A 293 7.43 18.18 -6.18
C GLU A 293 7.82 17.85 -4.74
N ILE A 294 8.23 16.62 -4.50
CA ILE A 294 8.49 16.08 -3.17
C ILE A 294 9.92 15.53 -3.13
N LYS A 295 10.72 15.99 -2.16
CA LYS A 295 12.09 15.48 -1.95
C LYS A 295 12.44 15.41 -0.47
N LEU A 296 13.23 14.40 -0.11
CA LEU A 296 13.83 14.32 1.23
C LEU A 296 14.67 15.57 1.57
N ASN A 297 15.37 16.13 0.58
CA ASN A 297 16.00 17.44 0.69
C ASN A 297 15.24 18.42 -0.23
N LYS A 298 14.39 19.25 0.39
CA LYS A 298 13.54 20.25 -0.27
C LYS A 298 14.32 21.28 -1.09
N GLU A 299 15.55 21.61 -0.70
CA GLU A 299 16.40 22.57 -1.43
C GLU A 299 16.77 22.10 -2.84
N ARG A 300 16.68 20.79 -3.11
CA ARG A 300 16.89 20.20 -4.43
C ARG A 300 15.68 20.35 -5.36
N ILE A 301 14.59 20.96 -4.90
CA ILE A 301 13.39 21.20 -5.70
C ILE A 301 13.55 22.49 -6.51
N ASN A 302 13.34 22.39 -7.81
CA ASN A 302 13.35 23.54 -8.70
C ASN A 302 11.92 23.89 -9.12
N MET A 303 11.37 24.94 -8.51
CA MET A 303 10.00 25.40 -8.78
C MET A 303 9.76 25.83 -10.22
N ARG A 304 10.80 26.26 -10.95
CA ARG A 304 10.68 26.59 -12.37
C ARG A 304 10.42 25.32 -13.19
N ILE A 305 11.14 24.24 -12.90
CA ILE A 305 10.96 22.94 -13.58
C ILE A 305 9.54 22.40 -13.30
N LEU A 306 9.08 22.45 -12.04
CA LEU A 306 7.74 22.02 -11.68
C LEU A 306 6.66 22.79 -12.47
N LYS A 307 6.79 24.12 -12.55
CA LYS A 307 5.86 24.96 -13.33
C LYS A 307 5.87 24.64 -14.82
N GLU A 308 7.04 24.35 -15.40
CA GLU A 308 7.14 23.94 -16.81
C GLU A 308 6.44 22.61 -17.07
N LYS A 309 6.73 21.57 -16.28
CA LYS A 309 6.08 20.24 -16.38
C LYS A 309 4.55 20.31 -16.17
N SER A 310 4.09 21.25 -15.35
CA SER A 310 2.67 21.46 -15.03
C SER A 310 1.83 21.92 -16.22
N LYS A 311 2.44 22.52 -17.26
CA LYS A 311 1.71 23.13 -18.38
C LYS A 311 0.79 22.14 -19.09
N HIS A 312 1.27 20.92 -19.34
CA HIS A 312 0.49 19.88 -20.02
C HIS A 312 -0.70 19.40 -19.18
N LEU A 313 -0.51 19.25 -17.87
CA LEU A 313 -1.59 18.90 -16.97
C LEU A 313 -2.64 20.02 -16.93
N LEU A 314 -2.22 21.27 -16.77
CA LEU A 314 -3.10 22.43 -16.67
C LEU A 314 -3.95 22.68 -17.92
N ALA A 315 -3.48 22.26 -19.11
CA ALA A 315 -4.32 22.27 -20.31
C ALA A 315 -5.60 21.41 -20.18
N SER A 316 -5.60 20.43 -19.27
CA SER A 316 -6.78 19.62 -18.94
C SER A 316 -7.68 20.27 -17.88
N PHE A 317 -7.26 21.38 -17.25
CA PHE A 317 -7.94 22.06 -16.14
C PHE A 317 -7.98 23.59 -16.34
N PRO A 318 -8.56 24.11 -17.45
CA PRO A 318 -8.44 25.53 -17.84
C PRO A 318 -9.05 26.53 -16.85
N ASN A 319 -10.02 26.11 -16.04
CA ASN A 319 -10.74 26.96 -15.08
C ASN A 319 -10.28 26.77 -13.63
N TYR A 320 -9.20 26.03 -13.40
CA TYR A 320 -8.70 25.75 -12.06
C TYR A 320 -7.59 26.72 -11.70
N LYS A 321 -7.61 27.25 -10.47
CA LYS A 321 -6.53 28.07 -9.92
C LYS A 321 -5.36 27.16 -9.54
N PRO A 322 -4.20 27.30 -10.21
CA PRO A 322 -3.04 26.46 -9.90
C PRO A 322 -2.28 26.98 -8.67
N MET A 323 -1.83 26.04 -7.84
CA MET A 323 -0.92 26.26 -6.74
C MET A 323 0.25 25.30 -6.87
N TRP A 324 1.47 25.78 -6.58
CA TRP A 324 2.67 24.97 -6.67
C TRP A 324 3.37 24.93 -5.32
N LEU A 325 3.71 23.73 -4.87
CA LEU A 325 4.39 23.51 -3.59
C LEU A 325 5.72 22.78 -3.81
N ALA A 326 6.68 23.07 -2.94
CA ALA A 326 7.84 22.22 -2.70
C ALA A 326 7.62 21.58 -1.33
N LEU A 327 7.70 20.26 -1.26
CA LEU A 327 7.42 19.52 -0.03
C LEU A 327 8.63 18.67 0.38
N GLY A 328 8.98 18.75 1.66
CA GLY A 328 9.95 17.92 2.36
C GLY A 328 9.44 17.53 3.74
N LEU A 329 10.15 16.66 4.45
CA LEU A 329 9.71 16.15 5.76
C LEU A 329 9.45 17.27 6.79
N GLU A 330 10.11 18.42 6.64
CA GLU A 330 9.87 19.63 7.43
C GLU A 330 8.45 20.20 7.30
N ASP A 331 7.72 19.89 6.22
CA ASP A 331 6.37 20.38 5.97
C ASP A 331 5.28 19.50 6.61
N VAL A 332 5.63 18.28 7.03
CA VAL A 332 4.69 17.27 7.56
C VAL A 332 3.82 17.79 8.71
N PRO A 333 4.34 18.54 9.71
CA PRO A 333 3.51 19.06 10.80
C PRO A 333 2.34 19.94 10.33
N SER A 334 2.43 20.54 9.14
CA SER A 334 1.35 21.37 8.57
C SER A 334 0.13 20.57 8.14
N TYR A 335 0.25 19.24 8.06
CA TYR A 335 -0.80 18.32 7.56
C TYR A 335 -1.25 17.30 8.63
N LEU A 336 -0.63 17.33 9.82
CA LEU A 336 -1.02 16.54 10.98
C LEU A 336 -1.87 17.45 11.89
N LEU A 337 -3.16 17.57 11.60
CA LEU A 337 -4.11 18.38 12.40
C LEU A 337 -4.91 17.52 13.37
#